data_AF-A0A0F8ZGQ1-F1
#
_entry.id   AF-A0A0F8ZGQ1-F1
#
_cell.length_a   1.000
_cell.length_b   1.000
_cell.length_c   1.000
_cell.angle_alpha   90.00
_cell.angle_beta   90.00
_cell.angle_gamma   90.00
#
_symmetry.space_group_name_H-M   'P 1'
#
loop_
_entity.id
_entity.type
_entity.pdbx_description
1 polymer ?
#
loop_
_entity_poly.entity_id
_entity_poly.type
_entity_poly.pdbx_seq_one_letter_code
_entity_poly.pdbx_strand_id
1 'polypeptide(L)'
;MFESPEVLDQSIRELGLSCRARKALGRLGIGTVRELVEQPAEAFDYCRNFGEISLNEIRARLGERGLHLKEEEIYLAGSADLSSLATWCHNAVHMDPAQELARKLQALGVTELQLHAALKGEDFATIPEPFKTSLFNHFRDLTRKKDT
;
A
#
# COMPACT_ATOMS: atom_id res chain seq x y z
N MET A 1 -17.21 -3.18 -0.64
CA MET A 1 -18.06 -2.13 -1.23
C MET A 1 -18.53 -1.23 -0.11
N PHE A 2 -17.78 -0.16 0.19
CA PHE A 2 -18.20 0.90 1.10
C PHE A 2 -17.51 2.19 0.65
N GLU A 3 -18.06 2.82 -0.38
CA GLU A 3 -17.79 4.24 -0.60
C GLU A 3 -19.07 4.97 -0.21
N SER A 4 -19.04 5.64 0.93
CA SER A 4 -20.12 6.53 1.34
C SER A 4 -20.16 7.67 0.31
N PRO A 5 -21.24 7.82 -0.49
CA PRO A 5 -21.28 8.81 -1.57
C PRO A 5 -21.04 10.23 -1.07
N GLU A 6 -21.41 10.50 0.19
CA GLU A 6 -21.15 11.76 0.88
C GLU A 6 -19.66 12.12 0.96
N VAL A 7 -18.75 11.15 1.07
CA VAL A 7 -17.30 11.41 1.17
C VAL A 7 -16.72 11.75 -0.19
N LEU A 8 -17.19 11.09 -1.25
CA LEU A 8 -16.72 11.33 -2.62
C LEU A 8 -17.09 12.75 -3.11
N ASP A 9 -18.22 13.26 -2.66
CA ASP A 9 -18.70 14.59 -3.05
C ASP A 9 -18.09 15.71 -2.20
N GLN A 10 -17.25 15.39 -1.20
CA GLN A 10 -16.52 16.39 -0.40
C GLN A 10 -15.51 17.17 -1.25
N SER A 11 -15.31 18.44 -0.89
CA SER A 11 -14.27 19.26 -1.50
C SER A 11 -12.89 18.84 -0.99
N ILE A 12 -11.87 18.94 -1.86
CA ILE A 12 -10.46 18.75 -1.48
C ILE A 12 -10.02 19.65 -0.31
N ARG A 13 -10.72 20.75 -0.05
CA ARG A 13 -10.47 21.63 1.09
C ARG A 13 -10.79 20.98 2.44
N GLU A 14 -11.75 20.06 2.47
CA GLU A 14 -12.24 19.37 3.67
C GLU A 14 -11.34 18.17 4.05
N LEU A 15 -10.50 17.70 3.12
CA LEU A 15 -9.49 16.66 3.38
C LEU A 15 -8.37 17.11 4.32
N GLY A 16 -8.26 18.41 4.63
CA GLY A 16 -7.21 18.91 5.54
C GLY A 16 -5.79 18.79 4.96
N LEU A 17 -5.64 18.85 3.64
CA LEU A 17 -4.37 18.79 2.93
C LEU A 17 -3.57 20.09 3.05
N SER A 18 -2.25 19.96 3.00
CA SER A 18 -1.31 21.07 2.96
C SER A 18 -1.56 22.00 1.79
N CYS A 19 -1.10 23.25 1.92
CA CYS A 19 -1.19 24.23 0.85
C CYS A 19 -0.47 23.76 -0.42
N ARG A 20 0.57 22.92 -0.29
CA ARG A 20 1.32 22.34 -1.42
C ARG A 20 0.47 21.34 -2.18
N ALA A 21 -0.07 20.33 -1.49
CA ALA A 21 -0.94 19.32 -2.07
C ALA A 21 -2.18 19.96 -2.72
N ARG A 22 -2.87 20.88 -2.01
CA ARG A 22 -4.04 21.59 -2.57
C ARG A 22 -3.72 22.40 -3.82
N LYS A 23 -2.59 23.11 -3.85
CA LYS A 23 -2.19 23.89 -5.03
C LYS A 23 -1.87 23.00 -6.22
N ALA A 24 -1.30 21.83 -5.99
CA ALA A 24 -1.01 20.89 -7.06
C ALA A 24 -2.28 20.21 -7.60
N LEU A 25 -3.18 19.75 -6.72
CA LEU A 25 -4.49 19.23 -7.11
C LEU A 25 -5.29 20.27 -7.90
N GLY A 26 -5.26 21.54 -7.47
CA GLY A 26 -5.88 22.64 -8.21
C GLY A 26 -5.28 22.90 -9.60
N ARG A 27 -3.99 22.57 -9.84
CA ARG A 27 -3.38 22.66 -11.18
C ARG A 27 -3.81 21.51 -12.09
N LEU A 28 -4.10 20.36 -11.50
CA LEU A 28 -4.65 19.19 -12.19
C LEU A 28 -6.17 19.32 -12.42
N GLY A 29 -6.80 20.40 -11.94
CA GLY A 29 -8.25 20.61 -12.05
C GLY A 29 -9.06 19.77 -11.08
N ILE A 30 -8.44 19.20 -10.04
CA ILE A 30 -9.08 18.31 -9.07
C ILE A 30 -9.66 19.17 -7.94
N GLY A 31 -10.99 19.23 -7.85
CA GLY A 31 -11.74 20.01 -6.87
C GLY A 31 -12.49 19.18 -5.83
N THR A 32 -12.77 17.91 -6.13
CA THR A 32 -13.52 16.97 -5.29
C THR A 32 -12.74 15.69 -4.97
N VAL A 33 -13.14 15.00 -3.90
CA VAL A 33 -12.55 13.70 -3.52
C VAL A 33 -12.78 12.67 -4.62
N ARG A 34 -13.96 12.66 -5.25
CA ARG A 34 -14.28 11.82 -6.41
C ARG A 34 -13.25 11.94 -7.53
N GLU A 35 -12.99 13.17 -7.96
CA GLU A 35 -12.00 13.43 -9.01
C GLU A 35 -10.61 12.96 -8.57
N LEU A 36 -10.25 13.13 -7.29
CA LEU A 36 -8.96 12.70 -6.76
C LEU A 36 -8.77 11.18 -6.80
N VAL A 37 -9.78 10.40 -6.37
CA VAL A 37 -9.68 8.93 -6.35
C VAL A 37 -9.71 8.34 -7.76
N GLU A 38 -10.38 9.00 -8.71
CA GLU A 38 -10.43 8.58 -10.11
C GLU A 38 -9.13 8.89 -10.89
N GLN A 39 -8.30 9.81 -10.39
CA GLN A 39 -7.03 10.14 -11.04
C GLN A 39 -5.98 9.04 -10.85
N PRO A 40 -5.26 8.65 -11.92
CA PRO A 40 -4.20 7.68 -11.83
C PRO A 40 -2.95 8.30 -11.19
N ALA A 41 -2.14 7.48 -10.53
CA ALA A 41 -0.97 7.97 -9.80
C ALA A 41 0.04 8.67 -10.72
N GLU A 42 0.14 8.23 -11.99
CA GLU A 42 1.08 8.84 -12.94
C GLU A 42 0.72 10.29 -13.28
N ALA A 43 -0.56 10.69 -13.14
CA ALA A 43 -0.98 12.07 -13.37
C ALA A 43 -0.31 13.05 -12.39
N PHE A 44 0.05 12.57 -11.20
CA PHE A 44 0.73 13.37 -10.19
C PHE A 44 2.22 13.54 -10.46
N ASP A 45 2.85 12.60 -11.17
CA ASP A 45 4.28 12.62 -11.49
C ASP A 45 4.63 13.77 -12.45
N TYR A 46 3.68 14.13 -13.33
CA TYR A 46 3.82 15.26 -14.25
C TYR A 46 3.63 16.64 -13.58
N CYS A 47 3.17 16.69 -12.34
CA CYS A 47 2.88 17.95 -11.67
C CYS A 47 4.16 18.52 -11.02
N ARG A 48 4.73 19.59 -11.62
CA ARG A 48 5.90 20.30 -11.03
C ARG A 48 5.62 20.70 -9.57
N ASN A 49 6.52 20.30 -8.68
CA ASN A 49 6.44 20.47 -7.22
C ASN A 49 5.42 19.58 -6.50
N PHE A 50 4.94 18.53 -7.17
CA PHE A 50 4.36 17.37 -6.50
C PHE A 50 5.47 16.40 -6.18
N GLY A 51 5.50 15.91 -4.95
CA GLY A 51 6.56 15.02 -4.48
C GLY A 51 6.01 14.03 -3.47
N GLU A 52 6.86 13.09 -3.09
CA GLU A 52 6.54 11.96 -2.22
C GLU A 52 5.80 12.36 -0.94
N ILE A 53 6.17 13.49 -0.32
CA ILE A 53 5.51 14.02 0.88
C ILE A 53 4.03 14.38 0.62
N SER A 54 3.73 15.08 -0.48
CA SER A 54 2.36 15.46 -0.82
C SER A 54 1.53 14.26 -1.26
N LEU A 55 2.15 13.29 -1.93
CA LEU A 55 1.49 12.03 -2.31
C LEU A 55 1.14 11.20 -1.07
N ASN A 56 2.08 11.04 -0.13
CA ASN A 56 1.82 10.34 1.13
C ASN A 56 0.79 11.06 2.00
N GLU A 57 0.78 12.39 1.99
CA GLU A 57 -0.25 13.18 2.68
C GLU A 57 -1.65 12.88 2.10
N ILE A 58 -1.78 12.87 0.78
CA ILE A 58 -3.03 12.52 0.10
C ILE A 58 -3.47 11.10 0.45
N ARG A 59 -2.56 10.12 0.34
CA ARG A 59 -2.83 8.72 0.68
C ARG A 59 -3.29 8.57 2.13
N ALA A 60 -2.63 9.23 3.08
CA ALA A 60 -3.01 9.17 4.48
C ALA A 60 -4.43 9.73 4.71
N ARG A 61 -4.78 10.87 4.10
CA ARG A 61 -6.10 11.49 4.25
C ARG A 61 -7.22 10.70 3.59
N LEU A 62 -6.94 10.06 2.46
CA LEU A 62 -7.86 9.13 1.81
C LEU A 62 -8.04 7.88 2.68
N GLY A 63 -6.96 7.31 3.21
CA GLY A 63 -6.99 6.14 4.10
C GLY A 63 -7.77 6.37 5.40
N GLU A 64 -7.69 7.56 6.01
CA GLU A 64 -8.53 7.96 7.16
C GLU A 64 -10.04 7.83 6.87
N ARG A 65 -10.42 7.94 5.60
CA ARG A 65 -11.81 7.88 5.11
C ARG A 65 -12.15 6.54 4.46
N GLY A 66 -11.23 5.57 4.50
CA GLY A 66 -11.37 4.28 3.84
C GLY A 66 -11.30 4.36 2.30
N LEU A 67 -10.74 5.44 1.77
CA LEU A 67 -10.56 5.66 0.34
C LEU A 67 -9.11 5.44 -0.08
N HIS A 68 -8.92 5.15 -1.35
CA HIS A 68 -7.62 4.87 -1.94
C HIS A 68 -7.54 5.51 -3.34
N LEU A 69 -6.32 5.74 -3.84
CA LEU A 69 -6.16 6.16 -5.23
C LEU A 69 -6.46 4.97 -6.16
N LYS A 70 -6.89 5.23 -7.40
CA LYS A 70 -7.22 4.19 -8.39
C LYS A 70 -6.13 3.14 -8.60
N GLU A 71 -4.87 3.54 -8.52
CA GLU A 71 -3.76 2.59 -8.62
C GLU A 71 -3.82 1.58 -7.46
N GLU A 72 -4.09 2.03 -6.23
CA GLU A 72 -4.23 1.21 -5.02
C GLU A 72 -5.46 0.26 -5.07
N GLU A 73 -6.52 0.63 -5.80
CA GLU A 73 -7.72 -0.21 -5.97
C GLU A 73 -7.43 -1.50 -6.77
N ILE A 74 -6.52 -1.42 -7.76
CA ILE A 74 -6.08 -2.58 -8.55
C ILE A 74 -5.39 -3.62 -7.64
N TYR A 75 -4.78 -3.20 -6.53
CA TYR A 75 -4.13 -4.10 -5.57
C TYR A 75 -5.13 -4.79 -4.60
N LEU A 76 -6.34 -4.24 -4.41
CA LEU A 76 -7.35 -4.79 -3.50
C LEU A 76 -8.35 -5.70 -4.21
N ALA A 77 -8.54 -5.55 -5.53
CA ALA A 77 -9.58 -6.21 -6.31
C ALA A 77 -9.32 -7.68 -6.70
N GLY A 78 -8.29 -8.33 -6.15
CA GLY A 78 -8.22 -9.80 -6.14
C GLY A 78 -7.17 -10.45 -7.04
N SER A 79 -5.90 -10.30 -6.67
CA SER A 79 -4.98 -11.42 -6.83
C SER A 79 -4.09 -11.52 -5.60
N ALA A 80 -3.98 -12.73 -5.04
CA ALA A 80 -2.97 -13.06 -4.05
C ALA A 80 -1.59 -13.19 -4.74
N ASP A 81 -1.20 -12.17 -5.51
CA ASP A 81 0.05 -12.17 -6.24
C ASP A 81 1.16 -11.49 -5.41
N LEU A 82 2.32 -12.12 -5.46
CA LEU A 82 3.48 -11.79 -4.64
C LEU A 82 4.16 -10.50 -5.12
N SER A 83 3.94 -10.12 -6.38
CA SER A 83 4.30 -8.83 -6.95
C SER A 83 3.61 -7.67 -6.23
N SER A 84 2.34 -7.85 -5.84
CA SER A 84 1.55 -6.84 -5.10
C SER A 84 2.02 -6.68 -3.65
N LEU A 85 2.57 -7.73 -3.05
CA LEU A 85 3.21 -7.67 -1.73
C LEU A 85 4.50 -6.85 -1.75
N ALA A 86 5.30 -6.94 -2.84
CA ALA A 86 6.51 -6.15 -2.99
C ALA A 86 6.21 -4.62 -3.05
N THR A 87 5.14 -4.22 -3.72
CA THR A 87 4.69 -2.81 -3.76
C THR A 87 4.12 -2.32 -2.43
N TRP A 88 3.45 -3.18 -1.66
CA TRP A 88 3.02 -2.87 -0.29
C TRP A 88 4.22 -2.65 0.66
N CYS A 89 5.30 -3.42 0.49
CA CYS A 89 6.52 -3.27 1.28
C CYS A 89 7.24 -1.93 1.01
N HIS A 90 7.10 -1.36 -0.19
CA HIS A 90 7.71 -0.09 -0.55
C HIS A 90 7.01 1.13 0.09
N ASN A 91 5.71 1.03 0.42
CA ASN A 91 4.89 2.14 0.90
C ASN A 91 4.56 2.10 2.41
N ALA A 92 5.06 1.12 3.16
CA ALA A 92 4.80 0.97 4.60
C ALA A 92 5.64 1.96 5.44
N VAL A 93 5.06 3.10 5.83
CA VAL A 93 5.77 4.16 6.57
C VAL A 93 5.99 3.85 8.07
N HIS A 94 5.33 2.85 8.66
CA HIS A 94 5.48 2.54 10.10
C HIS A 94 5.34 1.07 10.52
N MET A 95 5.39 0.12 9.60
CA MET A 95 5.17 -1.29 9.92
C MET A 95 6.28 -2.13 9.31
N ASP A 96 6.90 -3.02 10.10
CA ASP A 96 7.85 -4.01 9.58
C ASP A 96 7.08 -4.95 8.63
N PRO A 97 7.26 -4.80 7.31
CA PRO A 97 6.40 -5.48 6.34
C PRO A 97 6.69 -6.98 6.29
N ALA A 98 7.91 -7.37 6.65
CA ALA A 98 8.32 -8.76 6.77
C ALA A 98 7.62 -9.44 7.96
N GLN A 99 7.48 -8.73 9.09
CA GLN A 99 6.78 -9.25 10.26
C GLN A 99 5.28 -9.47 10.01
N GLU A 100 4.61 -8.54 9.32
CA GLU A 100 3.17 -8.65 9.08
C GLU A 100 2.85 -9.70 8.02
N LEU A 101 3.63 -9.77 6.94
CA LEU A 101 3.50 -10.84 5.95
C LEU A 101 3.73 -12.21 6.61
N ALA A 102 4.72 -12.33 7.50
CA ALA A 102 4.96 -13.56 8.25
C ALA A 102 3.73 -13.98 9.08
N ARG A 103 3.04 -13.04 9.75
CA ARG A 103 1.80 -13.33 10.48
C ARG A 103 0.68 -13.81 9.56
N LYS A 104 0.51 -13.17 8.40
CA LYS A 104 -0.52 -13.57 7.42
C LYS A 104 -0.27 -14.98 6.90
N LEU A 105 0.97 -15.28 6.52
CA LEU A 105 1.37 -16.61 6.08
C LEU A 105 1.12 -17.67 7.17
N GLN A 106 1.41 -17.35 8.43
CA GLN A 106 1.14 -18.24 9.56
C GLN A 106 -0.36 -18.48 9.74
N ALA A 107 -1.19 -17.44 9.64
CA ALA A 107 -2.65 -17.56 9.74
C ALA A 107 -3.26 -18.39 8.59
N LEU A 108 -2.63 -18.36 7.41
CA LEU A 108 -2.99 -19.18 6.26
C LEU A 108 -2.51 -20.64 6.38
N GLY A 109 -1.78 -20.99 7.45
CA GLY A 109 -1.26 -22.34 7.66
C GLY A 109 -0.10 -22.70 6.73
N VAL A 110 0.58 -21.71 6.13
CA VAL A 110 1.81 -21.92 5.37
C VAL A 110 2.87 -22.51 6.31
N THR A 111 3.67 -23.43 5.81
CA THR A 111 4.80 -24.02 6.56
C THR A 111 6.12 -23.34 6.18
N GLU A 112 7.14 -23.47 7.05
CA GLU A 112 8.48 -22.92 6.79
C GLU A 112 9.08 -23.47 5.48
N LEU A 113 8.81 -24.75 5.17
CA LEU A 113 9.25 -25.39 3.94
C LEU A 113 8.58 -24.78 2.70
N GLN A 114 7.27 -24.51 2.77
CA GLN A 114 6.53 -23.87 1.69
C GLN A 114 6.98 -22.43 1.48
N LEU A 115 7.24 -21.68 2.55
CA LEU A 115 7.78 -20.32 2.45
C LEU A 115 9.18 -20.32 1.85
N HIS A 116 10.06 -21.23 2.26
CA HIS A 116 11.41 -21.34 1.71
C HIS A 116 11.42 -21.72 0.23
N ALA A 117 10.54 -22.64 -0.17
CA ALA A 117 10.36 -23.01 -1.58
C ALA A 117 9.83 -21.83 -2.40
N ALA A 118 8.85 -21.10 -1.86
CA ALA A 118 8.30 -19.90 -2.46
C ALA A 118 9.39 -18.83 -2.68
N LEU A 119 10.16 -18.48 -1.63
CA LEU A 119 11.21 -17.46 -1.72
C LEU A 119 12.35 -17.79 -2.71
N LYS A 120 12.53 -19.07 -3.04
CA LYS A 120 13.49 -19.57 -4.04
C LYS A 120 12.88 -19.73 -5.44
N GLY A 121 11.56 -19.62 -5.57
CA GLY A 121 10.85 -19.66 -6.84
C GLY A 121 11.11 -18.41 -7.69
N GLU A 122 10.84 -18.52 -8.98
CA GLU A 122 11.00 -17.41 -9.92
C GLU A 122 10.11 -16.22 -9.57
N ASP A 123 8.94 -16.48 -8.98
CA ASP A 123 7.97 -15.47 -8.54
C ASP A 123 8.53 -14.47 -7.51
N PHE A 124 9.60 -14.83 -6.80
CA PHE A 124 10.25 -13.99 -5.79
C PHE A 124 11.65 -13.54 -6.19
N ALA A 125 12.13 -13.87 -7.39
CA ALA A 125 13.47 -13.51 -7.85
C ALA A 125 13.69 -11.98 -7.87
N THR A 126 12.61 -11.21 -8.02
CA THR A 126 12.60 -9.73 -8.06
C THR A 126 12.59 -9.08 -6.68
N ILE A 127 12.33 -9.84 -5.61
CA ILE A 127 12.28 -9.30 -4.24
C ILE A 127 13.71 -9.17 -3.67
N PRO A 128 14.07 -8.04 -3.02
CA PRO A 128 15.38 -7.87 -2.40
C PRO A 128 15.68 -8.94 -1.35
N GLU A 129 16.88 -9.54 -1.41
CA GLU A 129 17.31 -10.52 -0.41
C GLU A 129 17.29 -10.09 1.06
N PRO A 130 17.58 -8.84 1.44
CA PRO A 130 17.41 -8.42 2.83
C PRO A 130 15.95 -8.57 3.30
N PHE A 131 14.98 -8.36 2.41
CA PHE A 131 13.56 -8.54 2.73
C PHE A 131 13.20 -10.02 2.88
N LYS A 132 13.63 -10.89 1.95
CA LYS A 132 13.40 -12.34 2.05
C LYS A 132 13.97 -12.92 3.33
N THR A 133 15.18 -12.49 3.69
CA THR A 133 15.87 -12.88 4.92
C THR A 133 15.09 -12.44 6.15
N SER A 134 14.64 -11.17 6.19
CA SER A 134 13.84 -10.64 7.30
C SER A 134 12.51 -11.39 7.44
N LEU A 135 11.81 -11.62 6.33
CA LEU A 135 10.53 -12.34 6.29
C LEU A 135 10.67 -13.76 6.82
N PHE A 136 11.68 -14.48 6.33
CA PHE A 136 11.95 -15.84 6.76
C PHE A 136 12.28 -15.91 8.26
N ASN A 137 13.11 -14.99 8.76
CA ASN A 137 13.45 -14.91 10.19
C ASN A 137 12.23 -14.64 11.07
N HIS A 138 11.40 -13.65 10.72
CA HIS A 138 10.16 -13.36 11.47
C HIS A 138 9.19 -14.53 11.43
N PHE A 139 9.03 -15.17 10.28
CA PHE A 139 8.15 -16.32 10.13
C PHE A 139 8.60 -17.50 10.99
N ARG A 140 9.90 -17.81 10.94
CA ARG A 140 10.51 -18.86 11.77
C ARG A 140 10.39 -18.56 13.27
N ASP A 141 10.55 -17.29 13.67
CA ASP A 141 10.39 -16.90 15.08
C ASP A 141 8.93 -17.01 15.55
N LEU A 142 7.95 -16.81 14.67
CA LEU A 142 6.52 -17.00 14.94
C LEU A 142 6.12 -18.47 15.04
N THR A 143 6.68 -19.35 14.21
CA THR A 143 6.39 -20.79 14.25
C THR A 143 7.05 -21.44 15.47
N ARG A 144 8.27 -21.03 15.85
CA ARG A 144 8.99 -21.57 17.01
C ARG A 144 8.36 -21.24 18.36
N LYS A 145 7.57 -20.16 18.46
CA LYS A 145 6.83 -19.78 19.68
C LYS A 145 5.62 -20.68 19.99
N LYS A 146 5.23 -21.57 19.08
CA LYS A 146 4.05 -22.44 19.26
C LYS A 146 4.37 -23.80 19.89
N ASP A 147 5.67 -24.12 20.04
CA ASP A 147 6.17 -25.40 20.53
C ASP A 147 6.66 -25.38 21.99
N THR A 148 6.41 -24.31 22.76
CA THR A 148 6.60 -24.26 24.23
C THR A 148 5.29 -23.97 24.92
#